data_AF-A0AA86MND6-F1
#
_entry.id   AF-A0AA86MND6-F1
#
_cell.length_a   1.000
_cell.length_b   1.000
_cell.length_c   1.000
_cell.angle_alpha   90.00
_cell.angle_beta   90.00
_cell.angle_gamma   90.00
#
_symmetry.space_group_name_H-M   'P 1'
#
loop_
_entity.id
_entity.type
_entity.pdbx_description
1 polymer ?
#
loop_
_entity_poly.entity_id
_entity_poly.type
_entity_poly.pdbx_seq_one_letter_code
_entity_poly.pdbx_strand_id
1 'polypeptide(L)' 'MEEKITLDMLTPNGVSVKKQKYTVIDDVEYVIGDIWRKAYANSERGRVEIQSELDEKYVTAIFSVWGNSTTVEDIPE' A
#
# COMPACT_ATOMS: atom_id res chain seq x y z
N MET A 1 3.95 -20.01 4.37
CA MET A 1 4.08 -18.61 4.80
C MET A 1 3.37 -17.76 3.77
N GLU A 2 2.43 -16.95 4.21
CA GLU A 2 1.58 -16.11 3.36
C GLU A 2 1.85 -14.65 3.68
N GLU A 3 2.00 -13.80 2.66
CA GLU A 3 2.06 -12.35 2.85
C GLU A 3 0.70 -11.75 2.53
N LYS A 4 0.13 -11.04 3.51
CA LYS A 4 -1.10 -10.26 3.32
C LYS A 4 -0.74 -8.80 3.19
N ILE A 5 -1.31 -8.16 2.17
CA ILE A 5 -1.20 -6.72 1.94
C ILE A 5 -2.52 -6.07 2.31
N THR A 6 -2.46 -5.02 3.12
CA THR A 6 -3.62 -4.23 3.53
C THR A 6 -3.45 -2.81 3.03
N LEU A 7 -4.48 -2.32 2.34
CA LEU A 7 -4.64 -0.91 2.00
C LEU A 7 -5.49 -0.28 3.11
N ASP A 8 -4.87 0.56 3.93
CA ASP A 8 -5.49 1.23 5.06
C ASP A 8 -5.59 2.73 4.78
N MET A 9 -6.62 3.38 5.34
CA MET A 9 -6.88 4.82 5.16
C MET A 9 -6.82 5.27 3.68
N LEU A 10 -7.33 4.45 2.75
CA LEU A 10 -7.38 4.79 1.33
C LEU A 10 -8.38 5.92 1.11
N THR A 11 -7.86 7.09 0.75
CA THR A 11 -8.62 8.30 0.41
C THR A 11 -8.15 8.84 -0.93
N PRO A 12 -8.84 9.83 -1.53
CA PRO A 12 -8.34 10.49 -2.74
C PRO A 12 -6.95 11.10 -2.59
N ASN A 13 -6.51 11.46 -1.37
CA ASN A 13 -5.26 12.16 -1.13
C ASN A 13 -4.09 11.24 -0.78
N GLY A 14 -4.36 10.00 -0.39
CA GLY A 14 -3.30 9.11 0.09
C GLY A 14 -3.79 7.73 0.52
N VAL A 15 -2.84 6.86 0.82
CA VAL A 15 -3.07 5.49 1.30
C VAL A 15 -1.92 5.06 2.19
N SER A 16 -2.21 4.26 3.22
CA SER A 16 -1.21 3.54 3.99
C SER A 16 -1.20 2.07 3.58
N VAL A 17 -0.06 1.56 3.13
CA VAL A 17 0.09 0.16 2.76
C VAL A 17 0.85 -0.57 3.85
N LYS A 18 0.30 -1.71 4.27
CA LYS A 18 0.91 -2.63 5.21
C LYS A 18 1.15 -3.96 4.52
N LYS A 19 2.37 -4.50 4.62
CA LYS A 19 2.71 -5.88 4.24
C LYS A 19 3.06 -6.65 5.50
N GLN A 20 2.39 -7.77 5.73
CA GLN A 20 2.58 -8.60 6.92
C GLN A 20 2.62 -10.08 6.53
N LYS A 21 3.62 -10.79 7.05
CA LYS A 21 3.75 -12.24 6.86
C LYS A 21 3.03 -13.00 7.97
N TYR A 22 2.43 -14.10 7.57
CA TYR A 22 1.70 -15.01 8.42
C TYR A 22 2.15 -16.45 8.20
N THR A 23 2.01 -17.26 9.23
CA THR A 23 2.15 -18.72 9.18
C THR A 23 0.97 -19.37 9.88
N VAL A 24 0.63 -20.58 9.48
CA VAL A 24 -0.42 -21.38 10.12
C VAL A 24 0.25 -22.51 10.89
N ILE A 25 -0.08 -22.65 12.17
CA ILE A 25 0.36 -23.74 13.04
C ILE A 25 -0.88 -24.27 13.74
N ASP A 26 -1.17 -25.57 13.60
CA ASP A 26 -2.36 -26.21 14.15
C ASP A 26 -3.67 -25.47 13.82
N ASP A 27 -3.81 -25.08 12.54
CA ASP A 27 -4.94 -24.31 12.00
C ASP A 27 -5.14 -22.89 12.61
N VAL A 28 -4.17 -22.42 13.41
CA VAL A 28 -4.15 -21.06 13.96
C VAL A 28 -3.16 -20.19 13.18
N GLU A 29 -3.62 -19.01 12.76
CA GLU A 29 -2.81 -18.04 12.03
C GLU A 29 -1.99 -17.16 12.99
N TYR A 30 -0.68 -17.12 12.77
CA TYR A 30 0.28 -16.32 13.54
C TYR A 30 0.99 -15.32 12.66
N VAL A 31 1.16 -14.10 13.18
CA VAL A 31 1.99 -13.07 12.58
C VAL A 31 3.46 -13.43 12.79
N ILE A 32 4.26 -13.34 11.73
CA ILE A 32 5.70 -13.59 11.79
C ILE A 32 6.49 -12.49 11.08
N GLY A 33 7.70 -12.22 11.59
CA GLY A 33 8.60 -11.21 11.05
C GLY A 33 8.12 -9.77 11.24
N ASP A 34 8.91 -8.83 10.71
CA ASP A 34 8.62 -7.41 10.83
C ASP A 34 7.47 -6.98 9.93
N ILE A 35 6.69 -6.03 10.44
CA ILE A 35 5.69 -5.31 9.66
C ILE A 35 6.40 -4.31 8.76
N TRP A 36 6.12 -4.36 7.45
CA TRP A 36 6.48 -3.26 6.56
C TRP A 36 5.26 -2.36 6.39
N ARG A 37 5.42 -1.06 6.65
CA ARG A 37 4.37 -0.06 6.49
C ARG A 37 4.93 1.18 5.82
N LYS A 38 4.26 1.63 4.76
CA LYS A 38 4.59 2.87 4.07
C LYS A 38 3.32 3.65 3.75
N ALA A 39 3.37 4.97 3.90
CA ALA A 39 2.29 5.86 3.48
C ALA A 39 2.67 6.51 2.16
N TYR A 40 1.72 6.63 1.25
CA TYR A 40 1.89 7.30 -0.02
C TYR A 40 0.85 8.41 -0.15
N ALA A 41 1.30 9.55 -0.66
CA ALA A 41 0.42 10.63 -1.08
C ALA A 41 0.03 10.43 -2.55
N ASN A 42 -1.15 10.91 -2.93
CA ASN A 42 -1.57 11.03 -4.33
C ASN A 42 -0.84 12.23 -5.00
N SER A 43 0.48 12.12 -5.04
CA SER A 43 1.40 13.01 -5.73
C SER A 43 2.05 12.31 -6.92
N GLU A 44 2.83 13.01 -7.73
CA GLU A 44 3.52 12.39 -8.88
C GLU A 44 4.51 11.35 -8.40
N ARG A 45 5.36 11.71 -7.41
CA ARG A 45 6.30 10.77 -6.79
C ARG A 45 5.58 9.59 -6.16
N GLY A 46 4.52 9.83 -5.39
CA GLY A 46 3.79 8.76 -4.70
C GLY A 46 3.14 7.75 -5.66
N ARG A 47 2.62 8.22 -6.81
CA ARG A 47 2.10 7.34 -7.87
C ARG A 47 3.19 6.47 -8.48
N VAL A 48 4.38 7.01 -8.74
CA VAL A 48 5.52 6.26 -9.27
C VAL A 48 6.02 5.21 -8.28
N GLU A 49 6.12 5.55 -6.99
CA GLU A 49 6.55 4.61 -5.95
C GLU A 49 5.56 3.44 -5.78
N ILE A 50 4.25 3.71 -5.83
CA ILE A 50 3.23 2.64 -5.74
C ILE A 50 3.36 1.67 -6.92
N GLN A 51 3.58 2.18 -8.13
CA GLN A 51 3.74 1.35 -9.33
C GLN A 51 4.99 0.47 -9.28
N SER A 52 6.06 0.90 -8.60
CA SER A 52 7.30 0.13 -8.48
C SER A 52 7.31 -0.84 -7.29
N GLU A 53 6.58 -0.54 -6.22
CA GLU A 53 6.63 -1.29 -4.95
C GLU A 53 5.46 -2.27 -4.75
N LEU A 54 4.36 -2.15 -5.50
CA LEU A 54 3.14 -2.96 -5.35
C LEU A 54 2.75 -3.69 -6.64
N ASP A 55 2.07 -4.83 -6.48
CA ASP A 55 1.48 -5.56 -7.61
C ASP A 55 0.36 -4.75 -8.29
N GLU A 56 0.18 -4.98 -9.59
CA GLU A 56 -0.81 -4.31 -10.45
C GLU A 56 -2.22 -4.29 -9.86
N LYS A 57 -2.66 -5.36 -9.19
CA LYS A 57 -3.98 -5.43 -8.55
C LYS A 57 -4.19 -4.37 -7.46
N TYR A 58 -3.16 -4.07 -6.68
CA TYR A 58 -3.22 -3.05 -5.62
C TYR A 58 -3.06 -1.65 -6.22
N VAL A 59 -2.17 -1.50 -7.20
CA VAL A 59 -2.02 -0.24 -7.97
C VAL A 59 -3.37 0.15 -8.58
N THR A 60 -4.03 -0.78 -9.26
CA THR A 60 -5.34 -0.55 -9.89
C THR A 60 -6.40 -0.17 -8.86
N ALA A 61 -6.44 -0.83 -7.70
CA ALA A 61 -7.39 -0.51 -6.63
C ALA A 61 -7.17 0.90 -6.06
N ILE A 62 -5.91 1.29 -5.82
CA ILE A 62 -5.57 2.63 -5.32
C ILE A 62 -5.91 3.69 -6.37
N PHE A 63 -5.52 3.46 -7.63
CA PHE A 63 -5.73 4.42 -8.71
C PHE A 63 -7.21 4.58 -9.09
N SER A 64 -8.02 3.56 -8.84
CA SER A 64 -9.48 3.66 -8.96
C SER A 64 -10.07 4.70 -7.98
N VAL A 65 -9.47 4.90 -6.81
CA VAL A 65 -9.88 5.93 -5.84
C VAL A 65 -9.21 7.28 -6.14
N TRP A 66 -7.94 7.26 -6.56
CA TRP A 66 -7.16 8.48 -6.82
C TRP A 66 -7.50 9.16 -8.15
N GLY A 67 -8.10 8.43 -9.10
CA GLY A 67 -8.39 8.93 -10.43
C GLY A 67 -7.13 9.25 -11.25
N ASN A 68 -7.29 10.07 -12.28
CA ASN A 68 -6.24 10.35 -13.27
C ASN A 68 -5.32 11.53 -12.91
N SER A 69 -5.70 12.34 -11.91
CA SER A 69 -4.96 13.53 -11.50
C SER A 69 -4.38 13.40 -10.10
N THR A 70 -3.20 13.99 -9.89
CA THR A 70 -2.65 14.19 -8.55
C THR A 70 -3.54 15.14 -7.75
N THR A 71 -3.60 14.92 -6.43
CA THR A 71 -4.35 15.77 -5.49
C THR A 71 -3.45 16.38 -4.43
N VAL A 72 -2.20 15.88 -4.33
CA VAL A 72 -1.17 16.38 -3.43
C VAL A 72 0.03 16.80 -4.27
N GLU A 73 0.53 18.01 -4.05
CA GLU A 73 1.78 18.47 -4.64
C GLU A 73 2.97 17.82 -3.93
N ASP A 74 4.01 17.46 -4.69
CA ASP A 74 5.26 17.00 -4.11
C ASP A 74 5.95 18.17 -3.41
N ILE A 75 6.09 18.10 -2.09
CA ILE A 75 6.89 19.06 -1.33
C ILE A 75 8.34 18.58 -1.41
N PRO A 76 9.25 19.32 -2.07
CA PRO A 76 10.68 19.01 -1.98
C PRO A 76 11.14 19.21 -0.53
N GLU A 77 11.82 18.20 0.03
CA GLU A 77 12.49 18.28 1.34
C GLU A 77 13.62 19.31 1.35
#